data_AF-A0A8T5UGD9-F1
#
_entry.id   AF-A0A8T5UGD9-F1
#
_cell.length_a   1.000
_cell.length_b   1.000
_cell.length_c   1.000
_cell.angle_alpha   90.00
_cell.angle_beta   90.00
_cell.angle_gamma   90.00
#
_symmetry.space_group_name_H-M   'P 1'
#
loop_
_entity.id
_entity.type
_entity.pdbx_description
1 polymer ?
#
loop_
_entity_poly.entity_id
_entity_poly.type
_entity_poly.pdbx_seq_one_letter_code
_entity_poly.pdbx_strand_id
1 'polypeptide(L)'
;MKKNSESILEAYTPLLGLKLINKLKEKAQKFKGKTVLHVNATKYGGGVAEILQNMIPLMNELGIEGSWKIFTAPDSFFDISKKMHNAL
;
A
#
# COMPACT_ATOMS: atom_id res chain seq x y z
N MET A 1 -13.52 -1.40 -22.52
CA MET A 1 -13.60 -2.79 -22.02
C MET A 1 -13.55 -2.74 -20.50
N LYS A 2 -14.69 -2.94 -19.82
CA LYS A 2 -14.74 -2.95 -18.34
C LYS A 2 -14.18 -4.28 -17.86
N LYS A 3 -13.03 -4.26 -17.20
CA LYS A 3 -12.53 -5.43 -16.46
C LYS A 3 -13.40 -5.51 -15.20
N ASN A 4 -14.29 -6.50 -15.11
CA ASN A 4 -14.91 -6.88 -13.85
C ASN A 4 -13.76 -7.38 -12.94
N SER A 5 -13.09 -6.48 -12.25
CA SER A 5 -12.29 -6.85 -11.08
C SER A 5 -13.23 -6.84 -9.89
N GLU A 6 -13.42 -8.00 -9.26
CA GLU A 6 -14.08 -8.07 -7.95
C GLU A 6 -13.45 -7.04 -7.00
N SER A 7 -14.29 -6.36 -6.22
CA SER A 7 -13.84 -5.37 -5.24
C SER A 7 -12.96 -6.07 -4.20
N ILE A 8 -11.71 -5.60 -4.06
CA ILE A 8 -10.76 -6.15 -3.09
C ILE A 8 -11.34 -5.99 -1.69
N LEU A 9 -11.95 -4.84 -1.41
CA LEU A 9 -12.57 -4.57 -0.12
C LEU A 9 -13.77 -5.47 0.16
N GLU A 10 -14.62 -5.73 -0.84
CA GLU A 10 -15.78 -6.61 -0.69
C GLU A 10 -15.37 -8.06 -0.44
N ALA A 11 -14.25 -8.52 -1.02
CA ALA A 11 -13.70 -9.85 -0.76
C ALA A 11 -13.37 -10.10 0.72
N TYR A 12 -13.09 -9.05 1.51
CA TYR A 12 -12.86 -9.15 2.95
C TYR A 12 -14.15 -9.11 3.78
N THR A 13 -15.32 -8.88 3.18
CA THR A 13 -16.60 -8.79 3.91
C THR A 13 -16.92 -10.02 4.74
N PRO A 14 -16.73 -11.28 4.27
CA PRO A 14 -17.00 -12.48 5.07
C PRO A 14 -16.14 -12.56 6.35
N LEU A 15 -14.95 -11.95 6.35
CA LEU A 15 -14.02 -11.98 7.47
C LEU A 15 -14.23 -10.81 8.44
N LEU A 16 -14.54 -9.62 7.91
CA LEU A 16 -14.56 -8.36 8.66
C LEU A 16 -15.98 -7.89 9.04
N GLY A 17 -16.98 -8.38 8.31
CA GLY A 17 -18.37 -7.95 8.42
C GLY A 17 -18.62 -6.53 7.89
N LEU A 18 -19.86 -6.27 7.47
CA LEU A 18 -20.27 -5.01 6.84
C LEU A 18 -20.02 -3.78 7.73
N LYS A 19 -20.17 -3.92 9.05
CA LYS A 19 -19.96 -2.81 10.00
C LYS A 19 -18.54 -2.26 9.93
N LEU A 20 -17.53 -3.13 9.85
CA LEU A 20 -16.13 -2.70 9.80
C LEU A 20 -15.76 -2.16 8.42
N ILE A 21 -16.26 -2.78 7.35
CA ILE A 21 -16.10 -2.29 5.98
C ILE A 21 -16.64 -0.87 5.83
N ASN A 22 -17.86 -0.61 6.33
CA ASN A 22 -18.46 0.73 6.26
C ASN A 22 -17.66 1.76 7.08
N LYS A 23 -17.22 1.39 8.29
CA LYS A 23 -16.36 2.25 9.12
C LYS A 23 -15.03 2.58 8.41
N LEU A 24 -14.46 1.64 7.66
CA LEU A 24 -13.24 1.89 6.87
C LEU A 24 -13.51 2.88 5.73
N LYS A 25 -14.60 2.69 4.98
CA LYS A 25 -15.05 3.60 3.92
C LYS A 25 -15.27 5.02 4.47
N GLU A 26 -15.94 5.17 5.61
CA GLU A 26 -16.16 6.47 6.27
C GLU A 26 -14.85 7.17 6.65
N LYS A 27 -13.87 6.41 7.18
CA LYS A 27 -12.56 6.97 7.51
C LYS A 27 -11.78 7.40 6.28
N ALA A 28 -11.85 6.63 5.20
CA ALA A 28 -11.19 6.95 3.94
C ALA A 28 -11.68 8.28 3.34
N GLN A 29 -12.95 8.64 3.54
CA GLN A 29 -13.49 9.93 3.06
C GLN A 29 -12.74 11.16 3.59
N LYS A 30 -12.08 11.06 4.75
CA LYS A 30 -11.25 12.16 5.29
C LYS A 30 -10.02 12.46 4.43
N PHE A 31 -9.66 11.55 3.53
CA PHE A 31 -8.55 11.67 2.60
C PHE A 31 -8.98 12.10 1.20
N LYS A 32 -10.26 12.43 0.98
CA LYS A 32 -10.75 12.89 -0.31
C LYS A 32 -9.95 14.12 -0.78
N GLY A 33 -9.44 14.06 -2.01
CA GLY A 33 -8.61 15.10 -2.61
C GLY A 33 -7.18 15.16 -2.08
N LYS A 34 -6.74 14.18 -1.29
CA LYS A 34 -5.34 14.03 -0.85
C LYS A 34 -4.67 12.89 -1.60
N THR A 35 -3.40 13.08 -1.90
CA THR A 35 -2.52 12.06 -2.48
C THR A 35 -1.61 11.51 -1.38
N VAL A 36 -1.42 10.19 -1.36
CA VAL A 36 -0.49 9.50 -0.46
C VAL A 36 0.60 8.82 -1.29
N LEU A 37 1.84 9.26 -1.10
CA LEU A 37 3.00 8.70 -1.77
C LEU A 37 3.77 7.78 -0.82
N HIS A 38 3.88 6.51 -1.18
CA HIS A 38 4.77 5.55 -0.55
C HIS A 38 6.12 5.56 -1.28
N VAL A 39 7.22 5.66 -0.53
CA VAL A 39 8.58 5.59 -1.07
C VAL A 39 9.39 4.55 -0.30
N ASN A 40 10.02 3.61 -1.01
CA ASN A 40 10.94 2.64 -0.42
C ASN A 40 12.06 2.23 -1.40
N ALA A 41 12.92 1.30 -0.96
CA ALA A 41 14.13 0.89 -1.68
C ALA A 41 13.90 -0.18 -2.77
N THR A 42 12.79 -0.92 -2.73
CA THR A 42 12.55 -2.01 -3.68
C THR A 42 11.07 -2.29 -3.89
N LYS A 43 10.71 -2.64 -5.13
CA LYS A 43 9.39 -3.19 -5.50
C LYS A 43 9.30 -4.72 -5.43
N TYR A 44 10.42 -5.39 -5.19
CA TYR A 44 10.52 -6.85 -5.15
C TYR A 44 11.30 -7.31 -3.92
N GLY A 45 10.83 -8.39 -3.31
CA GLY A 45 11.46 -8.99 -2.15
C GLY A 45 11.21 -8.21 -0.85
N GLY A 46 10.98 -8.94 0.23
CA GLY A 46 10.72 -8.39 1.56
C GLY A 46 9.26 -8.00 1.81
N GLY A 47 8.87 -7.99 3.09
CA GLY A 47 7.48 -7.81 3.51
C GLY A 47 6.87 -6.45 3.13
N VAL A 48 7.67 -5.38 3.07
CA VAL A 48 7.16 -4.05 2.69
C VAL A 48 6.66 -4.04 1.24
N ALA A 49 7.41 -4.66 0.32
CA ALA A 49 7.01 -4.74 -1.08
C ALA A 49 5.72 -5.59 -1.23
N GLU A 50 5.62 -6.69 -0.50
CA GLU A 50 4.43 -7.56 -0.49
C GLU A 50 3.18 -6.84 0.04
N ILE A 51 3.32 -6.05 1.11
CA ILE A 51 2.23 -5.24 1.66
C ILE A 51 1.78 -4.20 0.64
N LEU A 52 2.71 -3.45 0.05
CA LEU A 52 2.37 -2.35 -0.87
C LEU A 52 1.75 -2.83 -2.18
N GLN A 53 2.04 -4.05 -2.63
CA GLN A 53 1.37 -4.66 -3.79
C GLN A 53 -0.16 -4.77 -3.60
N ASN A 54 -0.63 -5.03 -2.38
CA ASN A 54 -2.07 -5.12 -2.07
C ASN A 54 -2.64 -3.81 -1.51
N MET A 55 -1.85 -3.07 -0.72
CA MET A 55 -2.28 -1.84 -0.06
C MET A 55 -2.60 -0.73 -1.06
N ILE A 56 -1.78 -0.55 -2.10
CA ILE A 56 -1.98 0.52 -3.07
C ILE A 56 -3.32 0.36 -3.82
N PRO A 57 -3.66 -0.81 -4.38
CA PRO A 57 -5.00 -1.06 -4.93
C PRO A 57 -6.14 -0.82 -3.92
N LEU A 58 -6.00 -1.30 -2.67
CA LEU A 58 -7.02 -1.13 -1.64
C LEU A 58 -7.27 0.34 -1.28
N MET A 59 -6.20 1.14 -1.18
CA MET A 59 -6.30 2.58 -0.97
C MET A 59 -7.04 3.27 -2.12
N ASN A 60 -6.68 2.94 -3.35
CA ASN A 60 -7.31 3.50 -4.55
C ASN A 60 -8.80 3.11 -4.64
N GLU A 61 -9.14 1.87 -4.28
CA GLU A 61 -10.53 1.41 -4.21
C GLU A 61 -11.35 2.15 -3.14
N LEU A 62 -10.72 2.51 -2.01
CA LEU A 62 -11.31 3.35 -0.97
C LEU A 62 -11.38 4.84 -1.36
N GLY A 63 -10.95 5.22 -2.57
CA GLY A 63 -10.93 6.60 -3.06
C GLY A 63 -9.79 7.45 -2.51
N ILE A 64 -8.76 6.83 -1.94
CA ILE A 64 -7.52 7.48 -1.51
C ILE A 64 -6.53 7.37 -2.67
N GLU A 65 -6.03 8.49 -3.18
CA GLU A 65 -5.07 8.48 -4.30
C GLU A 65 -3.69 8.00 -3.80
N GLY A 66 -3.51 6.69 -3.81
CA GLY A 66 -2.30 6.01 -3.35
C GLY A 66 -1.35 5.74 -4.50
N SER A 67 -0.10 6.15 -4.35
CA SER A 67 0.97 5.87 -5.31
C SER A 67 2.22 5.33 -4.62
N TRP A 68 3.02 4.59 -5.37
CA TRP A 68 4.24 3.97 -4.88
C TRP A 68 5.40 4.27 -5.82
N LYS A 69 6.50 4.79 -5.26
CA LYS A 69 7.75 5.07 -5.97
C LYS A 69 8.92 4.35 -5.30
N ILE A 70 9.83 3.89 -6.15
CA ILE A 70 11.10 3.31 -5.72
C ILE A 70 12.18 4.35 -5.98
N PHE A 71 13.01 4.63 -4.98
CA PHE A 71 14.18 5.48 -5.20
C PHE A 71 15.34 4.66 -5.74
N THR A 72 16.22 5.31 -6.49
CA THR A 72 17.48 4.72 -6.96
C THR A 72 18.64 5.34 -6.19
N ALA A 73 19.64 4.51 -5.88
CA ALA A 73 20.87 4.93 -5.25
C ALA A 73 22.01 3.99 -5.70
N PRO A 74 23.29 4.38 -5.56
CA PRO A 74 24.42 3.47 -5.78
C PRO A 74 24.38 2.29 -4.80
N ASP A 75 24.90 1.13 -5.20
CA ASP A 75 24.90 -0.08 -4.37
C ASP A 75 25.52 0.13 -2.97
N SER A 76 26.56 0.96 -2.90
CA SER A 76 27.24 1.33 -1.64
C SER A 76 26.29 1.96 -0.61
N PHE A 77 25.26 2.69 -1.05
CA PHE A 77 24.25 3.24 -0.16
C PHE A 77 23.46 2.12 0.53
N PHE A 78 23.01 1.13 -0.25
CA PHE A 78 22.22 0.03 0.28
C PHE A 78 23.05 -0.86 1.20
N ASP A 79 24.32 -1.10 0.88
CA ASP A 79 25.25 -1.87 1.72
C ASP A 79 25.45 -1.22 3.10
N ILE A 80 25.68 0.10 3.12
CA ILE A 80 25.85 0.84 4.38
C ILE A 80 24.55 0.81 5.19
N SER A 81 23.41 1.09 4.55
CA SER A 81 22.11 1.10 5.24
C SER A 81 21.77 -0.27 5.87
N LYS A 82 22.10 -1.38 5.19
CA LYS A 82 21.89 -2.73 5.71
C LYS A 82 22.81 -3.03 6.90
N LYS A 83 24.08 -2.65 6.81
CA LYS A 83 25.02 -2.80 7.93
C LYS A 83 24.55 -2.03 9.16
N MET A 84 24.05 -0.81 8.98
CA MET A 84 23.49 -0.02 10.07
C MET A 84 22.24 -0.67 10.68
N HIS A 85 21.32 -1.16 9.85
CA HIS A 85 20.10 -1.84 10.31
C HIS A 85 20.40 -3.12 11.11
N ASN A 86 21.39 -3.90 10.68
CA ASN A 86 21.76 -5.18 11.31
C ASN A 86 22.67 -5.03 12.54
N ALA A 87 23.21 -3.83 12.79
CA ALA A 87 24.07 -3.55 13.94
C ALA A 87 23.30 -3.05 15.18
N LEU A 88 21.97 -3.02 15.09
CA LEU A 88 21.01 -2.78 16.17
C LEU A 88 20.24 -4.06 16.47
#